data_AF-A0A4R4PNM6-F1
#
_entry.id   AF-A0A4R4PNM6-F1
#
_cell.length_a   1.000
_cell.length_b   1.000
_cell.length_c   1.000
_cell.angle_alpha   90.00
_cell.angle_beta   90.00
_cell.angle_gamma   90.00
#
_symmetry.space_group_name_H-M   'P 1'
#
loop_
_entity.id
_entity.type
_entity.pdbx_description
1 polymer ?
#
loop_
_entity_poly.entity_id
_entity_poly.type
_entity_poly.pdbx_seq_one_letter_code
_entity_poly.pdbx_strand_id
1 'polypeptide(L)'
;FKNVAGSLYGATKAAVAALAENTRMLVTRDGVGVTLVAPGRVDTPGWGHGGPGPGPLLAPEAVADCVAWVLAQPAGTDVNEVVVRPVGQKV
;
A
#
# COMPACT_ATOMS: atom_id res chain seq x y z
N PHE A 1 3.68 -3.97 5.91
CA PHE A 1 3.40 -5.31 5.34
C PHE A 1 3.03 -6.25 6.46
N LYS A 2 2.07 -7.17 6.25
CA LYS A 2 1.82 -8.26 7.20
C LYS A 2 2.88 -9.34 6.95
N ASN A 3 3.88 -9.42 7.82
CA ASN A 3 4.88 -10.48 7.76
C ASN A 3 4.43 -11.63 8.66
N VAL A 4 4.37 -12.83 8.11
CA VAL A 4 4.01 -14.05 8.84
C VAL A 4 5.10 -15.08 8.58
N ALA A 5 5.61 -15.70 9.63
CA ALA A 5 6.62 -16.75 9.50
C ALA A 5 6.15 -17.84 8.53
N GLY A 6 7.00 -18.23 7.58
CA GLY A 6 6.69 -19.22 6.54
C GLY A 6 5.79 -18.73 5.40
N SER A 7 5.31 -17.47 5.43
CA SER A 7 4.51 -16.91 4.33
C SER A 7 5.38 -16.24 3.28
N LEU A 8 5.11 -16.52 2.00
CA LEU A 8 5.72 -15.83 0.85
C LEU A 8 5.07 -14.46 0.56
N TYR A 9 3.96 -14.13 1.22
CA TYR A 9 3.24 -12.88 0.98
C TYR A 9 4.12 -11.64 1.22
N GLY A 10 4.91 -11.64 2.29
CA GLY A 10 5.82 -10.53 2.59
C GLY A 10 6.87 -10.33 1.50
N ALA A 11 7.43 -11.43 0.97
CA ALA A 11 8.41 -11.39 -0.11
C ALA A 11 7.83 -10.83 -1.41
N THR A 12 6.61 -11.24 -1.80
CA THR A 12 5.98 -10.70 -3.02
C THR A 12 5.67 -9.21 -2.87
N LYS A 13 5.25 -8.74 -1.69
CA LYS A 13 5.00 -7.32 -1.44
C LYS A 13 6.28 -6.49 -1.38
N ALA A 14 7.39 -7.04 -0.87
CA ALA A 14 8.69 -6.39 -0.98
C ALA A 14 9.14 -6.25 -2.45
N ALA A 15 8.90 -7.27 -3.28
CA ALA A 15 9.20 -7.21 -4.71
C ALA A 15 8.37 -6.12 -5.42
N VAL A 16 7.11 -5.91 -5.03
CA VAL A 16 6.28 -4.80 -5.57
C VAL A 16 6.88 -3.42 -5.24
N ALA A 17 7.49 -3.25 -4.07
CA ALA A 17 8.14 -1.98 -3.72
C ALA A 17 9.35 -1.71 -4.64
N ALA A 18 10.20 -2.72 -4.87
CA ALA A 18 11.30 -2.62 -5.82
C ALA A 18 10.81 -2.37 -7.26
N LEU A 19 9.72 -3.04 -7.66
CA LEU A 19 9.10 -2.83 -8.96
C LEU A 19 8.62 -1.38 -9.13
N ALA A 20 7.93 -0.82 -8.14
CA ALA A 20 7.43 0.55 -8.19
C ALA A 20 8.56 1.57 -8.41
N GLU A 21 9.66 1.45 -7.68
CA GLU A 21 10.82 2.35 -7.83
C GLU A 21 11.49 2.19 -9.20
N ASN A 22 11.67 0.96 -9.67
CA ASN A 22 12.21 0.71 -11.01
C ASN A 22 11.31 1.28 -12.11
N THR A 23 9.99 1.15 -11.98
CA THR A 23 9.03 1.75 -12.91
C THR A 23 9.11 3.26 -12.88
N ARG A 24 9.19 3.89 -11.70
CA ARG A 24 9.37 5.35 -11.55
C ARG A 24 10.59 5.85 -12.30
N MET A 25 11.73 5.16 -12.17
CA MET A 25 12.95 5.47 -12.91
C MET A 25 12.79 5.29 -14.42
N LEU A 26 12.09 4.23 -14.84
CA LEU A 26 11.86 3.93 -16.26
C LEU A 26 11.06 5.03 -16.97
N VAL A 27 10.04 5.59 -16.30
CA VAL A 27 9.11 6.57 -16.90
C VAL A 27 9.45 8.03 -16.59
N THR A 28 10.60 8.30 -15.96
CA THR A 28 10.98 9.65 -15.51
C THR A 28 10.98 10.67 -16.67
N ARG A 29 11.43 10.26 -17.88
CA ARG A 29 11.46 11.15 -19.05
C ARG A 29 10.09 11.42 -19.65
N ASP A 30 9.11 10.58 -19.37
CA ASP A 30 7.75 10.69 -19.88
C ASP A 30 6.88 11.60 -18.99
N GLY A 31 7.41 12.09 -17.86
CA GLY A 31 6.67 12.93 -16.93
C GLY A 31 5.54 12.20 -16.20
N VAL A 32 5.63 10.87 -16.11
CA VAL A 32 4.63 10.02 -15.45
C VAL A 32 5.03 9.76 -13.99
N GLY A 33 4.11 10.01 -13.06
CA GLY A 33 4.29 9.69 -11.64
C GLY A 33 4.00 8.22 -11.32
N VAL A 34 4.65 7.69 -10.29
CA VAL A 34 4.45 6.30 -9.84
C VAL A 34 4.34 6.27 -8.32
N THR A 35 3.20 5.78 -7.82
CA THR A 35 2.90 5.68 -6.40
C THR A 35 2.74 4.24 -5.96
N LEU A 36 3.48 3.85 -4.92
CA LEU A 36 3.22 2.65 -4.11
C LEU A 36 2.28 2.98 -2.95
N VAL A 37 1.05 2.46 -2.98
CA VAL A 37 0.13 2.52 -1.84
C VAL A 37 0.24 1.24 -1.02
N ALA A 38 0.75 1.35 0.20
CA ALA A 38 1.08 0.24 1.09
C ALA A 38 0.21 0.25 2.37
N PRO A 39 -1.04 -0.26 2.30
CA PRO A 39 -1.92 -0.30 3.45
C PRO A 39 -1.52 -1.36 4.49
N GLY A 40 -1.96 -1.12 5.72
CA GLY A 40 -1.96 -2.06 6.84
C GLY A 40 -3.13 -3.04 6.77
N ARG A 41 -3.74 -3.35 7.93
CA ARG A 41 -4.91 -4.23 7.95
C ARG A 41 -6.16 -3.47 7.50
N VAL A 42 -6.88 -4.00 6.51
CA VAL A 42 -8.08 -3.39 5.91
C VAL A 42 -9.25 -4.37 5.94
N ASP A 43 -10.45 -3.92 6.31
CA ASP A 43 -11.65 -4.74 6.36
C ASP A 43 -12.17 -5.07 4.95
N THR A 44 -11.63 -6.14 4.36
CA THR A 44 -11.98 -6.64 3.03
C THR A 44 -12.16 -8.15 3.06
N PRO A 45 -12.89 -8.77 2.12
CA PRO A 45 -13.10 -10.23 2.13
C PRO A 45 -11.82 -11.09 1.99
N GLY A 46 -10.66 -10.51 1.65
CA GLY A 46 -9.43 -11.21 1.26
C GLY A 46 -8.61 -11.89 2.35
N TRP A 47 -9.15 -12.09 3.57
CA TRP A 47 -8.37 -12.59 4.72
C TRP A 47 -8.19 -14.11 4.77
N GLY A 48 -8.89 -14.89 3.92
CA GLY A 48 -8.86 -16.35 3.93
C GLY A 48 -9.62 -16.96 5.12
N HIS A 49 -9.40 -18.26 5.37
CA HIS A 49 -10.05 -18.96 6.49
C HIS A 49 -9.52 -18.44 7.84
N GLY A 50 -10.41 -17.85 8.65
CA GLY A 50 -10.09 -17.27 9.95
C GLY A 50 -10.23 -15.74 10.02
N GLY A 51 -10.48 -15.08 8.88
CA GLY A 51 -10.71 -13.64 8.86
C GLY A 51 -9.48 -12.81 9.28
N PRO A 52 -9.65 -11.51 9.54
CA PRO A 52 -8.53 -10.61 9.83
C PRO A 52 -7.74 -10.94 11.11
N GLY A 53 -8.28 -11.75 12.02
CA GLY A 53 -7.83 -11.86 13.41
C GLY A 53 -8.20 -10.62 14.25
N PRO A 54 -7.87 -10.59 15.55
CA PRO A 54 -8.23 -9.50 16.44
C PRO A 54 -7.45 -8.20 16.17
N GLY A 55 -7.98 -7.07 16.63
CA GLY A 55 -7.34 -5.74 16.57
C GLY A 55 -7.91 -4.83 15.47
N PRO A 56 -7.45 -3.57 15.40
CA PRO A 56 -8.04 -2.55 14.55
C PRO A 56 -7.82 -2.81 13.05
N LEU A 57 -8.78 -2.38 12.24
CA LEU A 57 -8.81 -2.45 10.78
C LEU A 57 -9.12 -1.07 10.20
N LEU A 58 -8.59 -0.78 9.02
CA LEU A 58 -9.04 0.34 8.20
C LEU A 58 -10.33 -0.06 7.48
N ALA A 59 -11.26 0.90 7.36
CA ALA A 59 -12.31 0.79 6.36
C ALA A 59 -11.69 0.87 4.95
N PRO A 60 -12.20 0.13 3.94
CA PRO A 60 -11.73 0.23 2.56
C PRO A 60 -11.71 1.66 2.01
N GLU A 61 -12.67 2.48 2.43
CA GLU A 61 -12.83 3.89 2.06
C GLU A 61 -11.60 4.70 2.46
N ALA A 62 -10.97 4.40 3.61
CA ALA A 62 -9.75 5.09 4.03
C ALA A 62 -8.57 4.85 3.07
N VAL A 63 -8.52 3.69 2.41
CA VAL A 63 -7.52 3.40 1.36
C VAL A 63 -7.89 4.12 0.07
N ALA A 64 -9.18 4.18 -0.28
CA ALA A 64 -9.66 4.92 -1.44
C ALA A 64 -9.40 6.43 -1.31
N ASP A 65 -9.65 7.02 -0.14
CA ASP A 65 -9.37 8.42 0.16
C ASP A 65 -7.87 8.72 0.08
N CYS A 66 -7.03 7.79 0.52
CA CYS A 66 -5.59 7.88 0.36
C CYS A 66 -5.17 7.92 -1.12
N VAL A 67 -5.78 7.08 -1.97
CA VAL A 67 -5.53 7.10 -3.42
C VAL A 67 -6.00 8.42 -4.02
N ALA A 68 -7.21 8.87 -3.68
CA ALA A 68 -7.75 10.15 -4.16
C ALA A 68 -6.86 11.33 -3.75
N TRP A 69 -6.35 11.33 -2.51
CA TRP A 69 -5.42 12.35 -2.03
C TRP A 69 -4.13 12.38 -2.86
N VAL A 70 -3.53 11.21 -3.16
CA VAL A 70 -2.33 11.17 -4.02
C VAL A 70 -2.62 11.73 -5.41
N LEU A 71 -3.75 11.37 -6.00
CA LEU A 71 -4.14 11.86 -7.33
C LEU A 71 -4.47 13.35 -7.36
N ALA A 72 -4.82 13.95 -6.22
CA ALA A 72 -5.17 15.35 -6.10
C ALA A 72 -3.97 16.30 -5.93
N GLN A 73 -2.73 15.79 -5.94
CA GLN A 73 -1.55 16.63 -5.77
C GLN A 73 -1.34 17.57 -6.98
N PRO A 74 -0.73 18.75 -6.77
CA PRO A 74 -0.47 19.69 -7.85
C PRO A 74 0.34 19.07 -8.99
N ALA A 75 0.08 19.51 -10.23
CA ALA A 75 0.84 19.07 -11.40
C ALA A 75 2.35 19.23 -11.18
N GLY A 76 3.12 18.19 -11.54
CA GLY A 76 4.57 18.13 -11.28
C GLY A 76 4.95 17.61 -9.90
N THR A 77 4.00 17.27 -9.04
CA THR A 77 4.23 16.58 -7.76
C THR A 77 4.00 15.09 -7.91
N ASP A 78 4.96 14.27 -7.49
CA ASP A 78 4.84 12.81 -7.47
C ASP A 78 5.00 12.31 -6.04
N VAL A 79 3.99 11.61 -5.52
CA VAL A 79 4.04 10.97 -4.21
C VAL A 79 4.41 9.51 -4.42
N ASN A 80 5.66 9.15 -4.12
CA ASN A 80 6.16 7.84 -4.51
C ASN A 80 5.74 6.69 -3.60
N GLU A 81 5.55 6.95 -2.30
CA GLU A 81 5.10 5.92 -1.35
C GLU A 81 4.14 6.50 -0.32
N VAL A 82 3.03 5.80 -0.09
CA VAL A 82 2.13 6.08 1.02
C VAL A 82 1.90 4.81 1.84
N VAL A 83 2.21 4.91 3.13
CA VAL A 83 2.02 3.84 4.10
C VAL A 83 0.92 4.25 5.08
N VAL A 84 -0.23 3.57 5.01
CA VAL A 84 -1.41 3.87 5.84
C VAL A 84 -1.77 2.67 6.70
N ARG A 85 -2.05 2.87 8.00
CA ARG A 85 -2.36 1.79 8.94
C ARG A 85 -3.46 2.19 9.93
N PRO A 86 -4.23 1.24 10.46
CA PRO A 86 -5.06 1.49 11.62
C PRO A 86 -4.19 1.95 12.80
N VAL A 87 -4.64 2.98 13.50
CA VAL A 87 -4.01 3.41 14.75
C VAL A 87 -4.10 2.27 15.78
N GLY A 88 -2.99 1.99 16.48
CA GLY A 88 -2.92 0.90 17.44
C GLY A 88 -2.70 -0.50 16.84
N GLN A 89 -2.43 -0.62 15.54
CA GLN A 89 -1.94 -1.87 14.96
C GLN A 89 -0.57 -2.23 15.58
N LYS A 90 -0.50 -3.36 16.30
CA LYS A 90 0.78 -3.93 16.76
C LYS A 90 1.61 -4.40 15.56
N VAL A 91 2.93 -4.21 15.62
CA VAL A 91 3.92 -4.60 14.59
C VAL A 91 3.85 -6.11 14.35
#